data_AF-A0A933BBW0-F1
#
_entry.id   AF-A0A933BBW0-F1
#
_cell.length_a   1.000
_cell.length_b   1.000
_cell.length_c   1.000
_cell.angle_alpha   90.00
_cell.angle_beta   90.00
_cell.angle_gamma   90.00
#
_symmetry.space_group_name_H-M   'P 1'
#
loop_
_entity.id
_entity.type
_entity.pdbx_description
1 polymer ?
#
loop_
_entity_poly.entity_id
_entity_poly.type
_entity_poly.pdbx_seq_one_letter_code
_entity_poly.pdbx_strand_id
1 'polypeptide(L)'
;MSITDTGTELPKIANFSYDELDRLTTASITDQTTQQTASESYTYSPSGNILTKTDGSGTKTYTYEDPRHPHAVTRFGSDAAGYDAY
;
A
#
# COMPACT_ATOMS: atom_id res chain seq x y z
N MET A 1 22.29 -25.37 8.87
CA MET A 1 23.40 -24.46 9.19
C MET A 1 22.74 -23.14 9.60
N SER A 2 22.73 -22.82 10.88
CA SER A 2 22.00 -21.67 11.41
C SER A 2 22.99 -20.59 11.77
N ILE A 3 22.87 -19.43 11.12
CA ILE A 3 23.56 -18.22 11.53
C ILE A 3 22.59 -17.47 12.43
N THR A 4 22.95 -17.32 13.70
CA THR A 4 22.21 -16.49 14.65
C THR A 4 22.81 -15.09 14.57
N ASP A 5 22.07 -14.15 13.99
CA ASP A 5 22.39 -12.73 14.06
C ASP A 5 22.03 -12.22 15.45
N THR A 6 23.03 -11.88 16.26
CA THR A 6 22.85 -11.31 17.61
C THR A 6 22.72 -9.78 17.52
N GLY A 7 21.87 -9.28 16.63
CA GLY A 7 21.46 -7.88 16.61
C GLY A 7 20.45 -7.63 17.72
N THR A 8 20.71 -6.67 18.60
CA THR A 8 19.88 -6.30 19.77
C THR A 8 18.56 -5.59 19.41
N GLU A 9 17.99 -5.87 18.25
CA GLU A 9 16.66 -5.42 17.84
C GLU A 9 15.87 -6.68 17.49
N LEU A 10 14.79 -6.97 18.21
CA LEU A 10 13.92 -8.06 17.78
C LEU A 10 13.46 -7.76 16.34
N PRO A 11 13.50 -8.75 15.44
CA PRO A 11 13.38 -8.50 14.00
C PRO A 11 12.03 -7.87 13.67
N LYS A 12 11.98 -7.00 12.65
CA LYS A 12 10.70 -6.56 12.10
C LYS A 12 10.14 -7.68 11.23
N ILE A 13 8.89 -8.09 11.48
CA ILE A 13 8.19 -9.10 10.68
C ILE A 13 7.27 -8.38 9.70
N ALA A 14 7.45 -8.64 8.41
CA ALA A 14 6.58 -8.11 7.35
C ALA A 14 5.60 -9.20 6.88
N ASN A 15 4.33 -8.85 6.76
CA ASN A 15 3.28 -9.72 6.22
C ASN A 15 2.64 -9.05 5.00
N PHE A 16 2.38 -9.84 3.97
CA PHE A 16 1.73 -9.39 2.73
C PHE A 16 0.59 -10.33 2.40
N SER A 17 -0.57 -9.76 2.08
CA SER A 17 -1.74 -10.50 1.62
C SER A 17 -2.10 -10.06 0.21
N TYR A 18 -2.61 -11.00 -0.58
CA TYR A 18 -2.95 -10.78 -1.98
C TYR A 18 -4.39 -11.24 -2.25
N ASP A 19 -5.03 -10.66 -3.27
CA ASP A 19 -6.28 -11.18 -3.81
C ASP A 19 -6.03 -12.30 -4.85
N GLU A 20 -7.11 -12.86 -5.41
CA GLU A 20 -7.05 -13.93 -6.41
C GLU A 20 -6.37 -13.54 -7.73
N LEU A 21 -6.12 -12.25 -7.94
CA LEU A 21 -5.40 -11.72 -9.10
C LEU A 21 -3.94 -11.37 -8.76
N ASP A 22 -3.43 -11.90 -7.64
CA ASP A 22 -2.08 -11.66 -7.11
C ASP A 22 -1.78 -10.18 -6.82
N ARG A 23 -2.81 -9.37 -6.53
CA ARG A 23 -2.64 -7.94 -6.20
C ARG A 23 -2.56 -7.75 -4.69
N LEU A 24 -1.64 -6.91 -4.23
CA LEU A 24 -1.41 -6.64 -2.80
C LEU A 24 -2.63 -6.00 -2.15
N THR A 25 -3.30 -6.69 -1.23
CA THR A 25 -4.46 -6.16 -0.49
C THR A 25 -4.08 -5.58 0.86
N THR A 26 -3.04 -6.13 1.51
CA THR A 26 -2.56 -5.67 2.81
C THR A 26 -1.06 -5.84 2.91
N ALA A 27 -0.38 -4.83 3.46
CA ALA A 27 0.99 -4.93 3.93
C ALA A 27 1.05 -4.51 5.40
N SER A 28 1.70 -5.30 6.25
CA SER A 28 1.93 -4.92 7.64
C SER A 28 3.36 -5.22 8.07
N ILE A 29 3.88 -4.37 8.95
CA ILE A 29 5.21 -4.53 9.56
C ILE A 29 5.01 -4.44 11.07
N THR A 30 5.38 -5.52 11.77
CA THR A 30 5.37 -5.57 13.22
C THR A 30 6.80 -5.49 13.74
N ASP A 31 7.08 -4.46 14.53
CA ASP A 31 8.31 -4.36 15.30
C ASP A 31 8.21 -5.29 16.51
N GLN A 32 9.01 -6.36 16.54
CA GLN A 32 8.92 -7.35 17.60
C GLN A 32 9.45 -6.84 18.95
N THR A 33 10.16 -5.70 18.97
CA THR A 33 10.69 -5.07 20.20
C THR A 33 9.60 -4.27 20.90
N THR A 34 8.90 -3.43 20.14
CA THR A 34 7.84 -2.54 20.66
C THR A 34 6.45 -3.18 20.59
N GLN A 35 6.30 -4.28 19.87
CA GLN A 35 5.03 -4.90 19.46
C GLN A 35 4.09 -3.95 18.71
N GLN A 36 4.61 -2.85 18.15
CA GLN A 36 3.83 -1.95 17.31
C GLN A 36 3.72 -2.51 15.90
N THR A 37 2.53 -2.41 15.33
CA THR A 37 2.27 -2.81 13.95
C THR A 37 1.82 -1.61 13.13
N ALA A 38 2.53 -1.33 12.05
CA ALA A 38 2.06 -0.46 10.98
C ALA A 38 1.40 -1.32 9.91
N SER A 39 0.25 -0.90 9.39
CA SER A 39 -0.46 -1.62 8.34
C SER A 39 -1.00 -0.66 7.30
N GLU A 40 -1.00 -1.12 6.07
CA GLU A 40 -1.62 -0.46 4.92
C GLU A 40 -2.54 -1.47 4.22
N SER A 41 -3.70 -1.01 3.76
CA SER A 41 -4.62 -1.82 2.96
C SER A 41 -5.06 -1.11 1.69
N TYR A 42 -5.33 -1.91 0.67
CA TYR A 42 -5.54 -1.46 -0.70
C TYR A 42 -6.79 -2.12 -1.28
N THR A 43 -7.59 -1.34 -2.03
CA THR A 43 -8.67 -1.89 -2.84
C THR A 43 -8.44 -1.53 -4.30
N TYR A 44 -8.96 -2.37 -5.20
CA TYR A 44 -8.72 -2.23 -6.63
C TYR A 44 -10.03 -2.31 -7.41
N SER A 45 -10.10 -1.60 -8.52
CA SER A 45 -11.12 -1.78 -9.53
C SER A 45 -10.93 -3.13 -10.26
N PRO A 46 -11.94 -3.60 -11.01
CA PRO A 46 -11.78 -4.74 -11.90
C PRO A 46 -10.69 -4.53 -12.97
N SER A 47 -10.40 -3.28 -13.34
CA SER A 47 -9.35 -2.93 -14.30
C SER A 47 -7.93 -2.89 -13.70
N GLY A 48 -7.79 -3.11 -12.38
CA GLY A 48 -6.51 -3.11 -11.69
C GLY A 48 -6.06 -1.77 -11.12
N ASN A 49 -6.86 -0.71 -11.27
CA ASN A 49 -6.57 0.59 -10.67
C ASN A 49 -6.80 0.54 -9.16
N ILE A 50 -5.89 1.12 -8.37
CA ILE A 50 -6.11 1.28 -6.92
C ILE A 50 -7.30 2.24 -6.73
N LEU A 51 -8.30 1.86 -5.96
CA LEU A 51 -9.44 2.71 -5.59
C LEU A 51 -9.20 3.39 -4.24
N THR A 52 -8.74 2.65 -3.24
CA THR A 52 -8.46 3.20 -1.91
C THR A 52 -7.13 2.68 -1.36
N LYS A 53 -6.45 3.54 -0.59
CA LYS A 53 -5.39 3.16 0.35
C LYS A 53 -5.82 3.56 1.75
N THR A 54 -5.77 2.65 2.71
CA THR A 54 -5.97 2.95 4.13
C THR A 54 -4.68 2.67 4.88
N ASP A 55 -4.21 3.62 5.67
CA ASP A 55 -3.06 3.45 6.56
C ASP A 55 -3.35 4.09 7.93
N GLY A 56 -2.32 4.23 8.79
CA GLY A 56 -2.46 4.85 10.11
C GLY A 56 -2.94 6.31 10.10
N SER A 57 -2.89 7.00 8.95
CA SER A 57 -3.40 8.36 8.77
C SER A 57 -4.86 8.41 8.29
N GLY A 58 -5.45 7.27 7.92
CA GLY A 58 -6.83 7.15 7.43
C GLY A 58 -6.93 6.63 6.00
N THR A 59 -8.13 6.70 5.43
CA THR A 59 -8.42 6.23 4.06
C THR A 59 -8.32 7.37 3.05
N LYS A 60 -7.59 7.13 1.97
CA LYS A 60 -7.46 8.00 0.80
C LYS A 60 -8.01 7.29 -0.43
N THR A 61 -8.73 8.04 -1.27
CA THR A 61 -9.33 7.54 -2.51
C THR A 61 -8.57 8.05 -3.72
N TYR A 62 -8.39 7.19 -4.71
CA TYR A 62 -7.82 7.50 -6.01
C TYR A 62 -8.94 7.61 -7.04
N THR A 63 -8.91 8.64 -7.88
CA THR A 63 -9.84 8.77 -9.02
C THR A 63 -9.09 8.86 -10.34
N TYR A 64 -9.74 8.40 -11.40
CA TYR A 64 -9.21 8.28 -12.76
C TYR A 64 -10.26 8.85 -13.71
N GLU A 65 -10.16 10.15 -13.98
CA GLU A 65 -11.17 10.90 -14.74
C GLU A 65 -10.74 11.20 -16.18
N ASP A 66 -9.53 10.79 -16.59
CA ASP A 66 -9.03 10.94 -17.96
C ASP A 66 -9.25 9.65 -18.78
N PRO A 67 -10.19 9.63 -19.74
CA PRO A 67 -10.45 8.45 -20.55
C PRO A 67 -9.29 8.09 -21.50
N ARG A 68 -8.41 9.04 -21.83
CA ARG A 68 -7.24 8.78 -22.68
C ARG A 68 -6.12 8.11 -21.89
N HIS A 69 -6.12 8.27 -20.58
CA HIS A 69 -5.15 7.70 -19.66
C HIS A 69 -5.88 6.99 -18.50
N PRO A 70 -6.59 5.87 -18.78
CA PRO A 70 -7.49 5.22 -17.81
C PRO A 70 -6.78 4.64 -16.57
N HIS A 71 -5.44 4.58 -16.59
CA HIS A 71 -4.60 4.13 -15.49
C HIS A 71 -3.84 5.29 -14.81
N ALA A 72 -3.98 6.52 -15.30
CA ALA A 72 -3.39 7.70 -14.68
C ALA A 72 -4.32 8.24 -13.58
N VAL A 73 -3.79 8.33 -12.37
CA VAL A 73 -4.49 8.94 -11.24
C VAL A 73 -4.68 10.42 -11.53
N THR A 74 -5.91 10.91 -11.51
CA THR A 74 -6.25 12.34 -11.65
C THR A 74 -6.44 13.03 -10.30
N ARG A 75 -6.74 12.26 -9.24
CA ARG A 75 -6.86 12.76 -7.87
C ARG A 75 -6.42 11.72 -6.85
N PHE A 76 -5.78 12.16 -5.78
CA PHE A 76 -5.44 11.36 -4.62
C PHE A 76 -5.86 12.08 -3.34
N GLY A 77 -6.88 11.56 -2.64
CA GLY A 77 -7.47 12.26 -1.50
C GLY A 77 -8.08 13.61 -1.90
N SER A 78 -7.72 14.68 -1.19
CA SER A 78 -8.12 16.07 -1.49
C SER A 78 -7.21 16.76 -2.51
N ASP A 79 -6.08 16.15 -2.86
CA ASP A 79 -5.07 16.74 -3.72
C ASP A 79 -5.27 16.28 -5.17
N ALA A 80 -5.41 17.24 -6.08
CA ALA A 80 -5.39 16.96 -7.51
C ALA A 80 -3.97 16.52 -7.90
N ALA A 81 -3.84 15.31 -8.42
CA ALA A 81 -2.58 14.85 -8.98
C ALA A 81 -2.51 15.40 -10.42
N GLY A 82 -2.00 16.62 -10.58
CA GLY A 82 -1.73 17.19 -11.89
C GLY A 82 -0.61 16.40 -12.56
N TYR A 83 -0.92 15.75 -13.68
CA TYR A 83 0.08 15.10 -14.52
C TYR A 83 0.71 16.17 -15.43
N ASP A 84 1.95 16.55 -15.18
CA ASP A 84 2.75 17.30 -16.13
C ASP A 84 3.18 16.35 -17.27
N ALA A 85 2.42 16.38 -18.36
CA ALA A 85 2.82 15.72 -19.60
C ALA A 85 4.07 16.43 -20.16
N TYR A 86 5.18 15.70 -20.28
CA TYR A 86 6.36 16.11 -21.05
C TYR A 86 6.12 16.01 -22.56
#